data_AF-A0AAD5B148-F1
#
_entry.id   AF-A0AAD5B148-F1
#
_cell.length_a   1.000
_cell.length_b   1.000
_cell.length_c   1.000
_cell.angle_alpha   90.00
_cell.angle_beta   90.00
_cell.angle_gamma   90.00
#
_symmetry.space_group_name_H-M   'P 1'
#
loop_
_entity.id
_entity.type
_entity.pdbx_description
1 polymer ?
#
loop_
_entity_poly.entity_id
_entity_poly.type
_entity_poly.pdbx_seq_one_letter_code
_entity_poly.pdbx_strand_id
1 'polypeptide(L)'
;YKIHYTKPRPHLGYSDHISIMLIPAYRPLSRCLRPAQKQVRTWPAGSMSALQDCFECTDWDMFREAATNGDFINLEKYTSTVTSYIGKCIDDVTISKTITTRLNQKPWMTAKVRALLKTRDSAFRAGDKTALKTARAKLSRAIREAKRAHGKRIHGHFQDSGDTRRMWQGIQAITNYKTTSPACDCDTSLPDVLNDFYTRFE
;
A
#
# COMPACT_ATOMS: atom_id res chain seq x y z
N TYR A 1 30.57 3.41 -4.30
CA TYR A 1 30.83 3.39 -5.76
C TYR A 1 29.51 3.20 -6.51
N LYS A 2 29.09 4.15 -7.35
CA LYS A 2 27.92 3.96 -8.24
C LYS A 2 28.44 3.32 -9.54
N ILE A 3 27.95 2.13 -9.86
CA ILE A 3 28.34 1.40 -11.07
C ILE A 3 27.61 2.05 -12.26
N HIS A 4 28.37 2.42 -13.30
CA HIS A 4 27.86 2.96 -14.57
C HIS A 4 28.49 2.17 -15.72
N TYR A 5 27.75 1.98 -16.80
CA TYR A 5 28.31 1.49 -18.06
C TYR A 5 28.24 2.59 -19.12
N THR A 6 29.23 2.62 -20.00
CA THR A 6 29.40 3.67 -21.01
C THR A 6 28.84 3.20 -22.36
N LYS A 7 28.18 4.11 -23.08
CA LYS A 7 27.76 3.88 -24.46
C LYS A 7 28.22 5.04 -25.33
N PRO A 8 29.03 4.81 -26.37
CA PRO A 8 29.46 5.89 -27.27
C PRO A 8 28.25 6.49 -28.00
N ARG A 9 28.31 7.81 -28.22
CA ARG A 9 27.32 8.59 -28.95
C ARG A 9 27.99 9.30 -30.14
N PRO A 10 27.20 9.63 -31.18
CA PRO A 10 27.71 10.43 -32.29
C PRO A 10 28.33 11.74 -31.81
N HIS A 11 29.30 12.25 -32.58
CA HIS A 11 29.92 13.53 -32.32
C HIS A 11 28.89 14.66 -32.34
N LEU A 12 29.07 15.64 -31.45
CA LEU A 12 28.23 16.82 -31.39
C LEU A 12 28.75 17.83 -32.41
N GLY A 13 28.08 17.88 -33.57
CA GLY A 13 28.47 18.75 -34.67
C GLY A 13 29.81 18.32 -35.31
N TYR A 14 30.68 19.28 -35.59
CA TYR A 14 32.01 19.05 -36.20
C TYR A 14 33.14 18.87 -35.18
N SER A 15 32.81 18.68 -33.90
CA SER A 15 33.81 18.46 -32.86
C SER A 15 34.40 17.05 -32.95
N ASP A 16 35.71 16.95 -32.76
CA ASP A 16 36.48 15.71 -32.65
C ASP A 16 36.32 15.01 -31.27
N HIS A 17 35.63 15.64 -30.33
CA HIS A 17 35.42 15.06 -29.00
C HIS A 17 34.47 13.86 -29.03
N ILE A 18 34.82 12.81 -28.29
CA ILE A 18 34.00 11.61 -28.14
C ILE A 18 32.92 11.87 -27.10
N SER A 19 31.66 11.84 -27.53
CA SER A 19 30.52 11.89 -26.62
C SER A 19 30.24 10.50 -26.05
N ILE A 20 30.28 10.37 -24.73
CA ILE A 20 29.91 9.12 -24.03
C ILE A 20 28.66 9.34 -23.19
N MET A 21 27.68 8.44 -23.35
CA MET A 21 26.51 8.41 -22.48
C MET A 21 26.79 7.48 -21.29
N LEU A 22 26.77 8.04 -20.09
CA LEU A 22 26.84 7.26 -18.85
C LEU A 22 25.44 6.77 -18.48
N ILE A 23 25.27 5.44 -18.43
CA ILE A 23 24.01 4.84 -18.03
C ILE A 23 24.21 4.24 -16.62
N PRO A 24 23.39 4.62 -15.63
CA PRO A 24 23.43 4.00 -14.31
C PRO A 24 23.16 2.51 -14.42
N ALA A 25 24.04 1.68 -13.85
CA ALA A 25 23.81 0.23 -13.76
C ALA A 25 22.64 -0.07 -12.80
N TYR A 26 22.45 0.76 -11.79
CA TYR A 26 21.30 0.66 -10.90
C TYR A 26 20.01 1.06 -11.62
N ARG A 27 19.13 0.06 -11.86
CA ARG A 27 17.74 0.31 -12.24
C ARG A 27 16.92 0.54 -10.97
N PRO A 28 16.26 1.71 -10.82
CA PRO A 28 15.38 1.94 -9.68
C PRO A 28 14.30 0.86 -9.59
N LEU A 29 14.06 0.32 -8.40
CA LEU A 29 13.06 -0.75 -8.15
C LEU A 29 11.67 -0.46 -8.76
N SER A 30 11.30 0.82 -8.87
CA SER A 30 10.07 1.28 -9.53
C SER A 30 9.96 0.91 -11.02
N ARG A 31 11.08 0.62 -11.70
CA ARG A 31 11.13 0.12 -13.09
C ARG A 31 11.23 -1.41 -13.16
N CYS A 32 11.58 -2.07 -12.06
CA CYS A 32 11.79 -3.52 -12.02
C CYS A 32 10.57 -4.30 -11.56
N LEU A 33 9.66 -3.69 -10.79
CA LEU A 33 8.55 -4.41 -10.16
C LEU A 33 7.20 -3.93 -10.71
N ARG A 34 6.41 -4.89 -11.23
CA ARG A 34 5.02 -4.63 -11.63
C ARG A 34 4.22 -4.19 -10.39
N PRO A 35 3.27 -3.25 -10.53
CA PRO A 35 2.40 -2.88 -9.42
C PRO A 35 1.72 -4.11 -8.83
N ALA A 36 1.80 -4.28 -7.52
CA ALA A 36 1.14 -5.39 -6.83
C ALA A 36 -0.38 -5.17 -6.88
N GLN A 37 -1.12 -6.17 -7.34
CA GLN A 37 -2.58 -6.18 -7.28
C GLN A 37 -2.99 -6.91 -6.00
N LYS A 38 -3.85 -6.29 -5.20
CA LYS A 38 -4.46 -6.91 -4.04
C LYS A 38 -5.97 -6.88 -4.22
N GLN A 39 -6.62 -8.03 -4.10
CA GLN A 39 -8.08 -8.09 -4.00
C GLN A 39 -8.50 -7.70 -2.59
N VAL A 40 -9.47 -6.81 -2.49
CA VAL A 40 -10.04 -6.35 -1.23
C VAL A 40 -11.56 -6.43 -1.33
N ARG A 41 -12.20 -7.10 -0.37
CA ARG A 41 -13.66 -7.09 -0.21
C ARG A 41 -14.10 -5.72 0.25
N THR A 42 -15.08 -5.15 -0.45
CA THR A 42 -15.62 -3.82 -0.16
C THR A 42 -17.14 -3.92 -0.13
N TRP A 43 -17.76 -3.13 0.76
CA TRP A 43 -19.20 -2.94 0.84
C TRP A 43 -19.63 -1.84 -0.16
N PRO A 44 -20.34 -2.18 -1.25
CA PRO A 44 -20.92 -1.16 -2.12
C PRO A 44 -22.04 -0.38 -1.43
N ALA A 45 -22.48 0.70 -2.08
CA ALA A 45 -23.64 1.45 -1.62
C ALA A 45 -24.87 0.52 -1.65
N GLY A 46 -25.67 0.54 -0.58
CA GLY A 46 -26.84 -0.32 -0.44
C GLY A 46 -26.58 -1.69 0.18
N SER A 47 -25.32 -2.14 0.35
CA SER A 47 -25.05 -3.47 0.93
C SER A 47 -25.55 -3.64 2.35
N MET A 48 -25.52 -2.57 3.14
CA MET A 48 -26.04 -2.61 4.51
C MET A 48 -27.56 -2.83 4.52
N SER A 49 -28.29 -2.16 3.61
CA SER A 49 -29.73 -2.34 3.45
C SER A 49 -30.05 -3.75 2.97
N ALA A 50 -29.37 -4.21 1.91
CA ALA A 50 -29.58 -5.55 1.36
C ALA A 50 -29.28 -6.66 2.39
N LEU A 51 -28.27 -6.46 3.25
CA LEU A 51 -27.95 -7.41 4.31
C LEU A 51 -29.04 -7.40 5.40
N GLN A 52 -29.53 -6.22 5.75
CA GLN A 52 -30.62 -6.07 6.71
C GLN A 52 -31.90 -6.76 6.17
N ASP A 53 -32.28 -6.48 4.93
CA ASP A 53 -33.44 -7.09 4.27
C ASP A 53 -33.30 -8.62 4.23
N CYS A 54 -32.09 -9.13 3.96
CA CYS A 54 -31.79 -10.56 3.97
C CYS A 54 -32.06 -11.17 5.35
N PHE A 55 -31.59 -10.54 6.43
CA PHE A 55 -31.78 -11.03 7.80
C PHE A 55 -33.22 -10.92 8.29
N GLU A 56 -33.95 -9.89 7.87
CA GLU A 56 -35.38 -9.72 8.17
C GLU A 56 -36.24 -10.78 7.47
N CYS A 57 -35.85 -11.21 6.26
CA CYS A 57 -36.54 -12.27 5.52
C CYS A 57 -36.06 -13.68 5.89
N THR A 58 -35.06 -13.81 6.76
CA THR A 58 -34.53 -15.12 7.17
C THR A 58 -35.42 -15.69 8.27
N ASP A 59 -35.98 -16.87 8.04
CA ASP A 59 -36.58 -17.67 9.11
C ASP A 59 -35.46 -18.30 9.95
N TRP A 60 -35.22 -17.77 11.14
CA TRP A 60 -34.15 -18.22 12.02
C TRP A 60 -34.48 -19.53 12.75
N ASP A 61 -35.76 -19.88 12.86
CA ASP A 61 -36.19 -21.10 13.56
C ASP A 61 -35.85 -22.35 12.75
N MET A 62 -35.73 -22.24 11.41
CA MET A 62 -35.24 -23.36 10.59
C MET A 62 -33.86 -23.88 11.03
N PHE A 63 -32.97 -22.99 11.51
CA PHE A 63 -31.64 -23.41 11.97
C PHE A 63 -31.72 -24.15 13.30
N ARG A 64 -32.65 -23.73 14.17
CA ARG A 64 -32.92 -24.38 15.46
C ARG A 64 -33.48 -25.77 15.22
N GLU A 65 -34.49 -25.89 14.36
CA GLU A 65 -35.11 -27.17 14.01
C GLU A 65 -34.09 -28.13 13.37
N ALA A 66 -33.28 -27.65 12.43
CA ALA A 66 -32.25 -28.46 11.78
C ALA A 66 -31.11 -28.92 12.73
N ALA A 67 -30.91 -28.21 13.84
CA ALA A 67 -29.95 -28.55 14.89
C ALA A 67 -30.54 -29.39 16.03
N THR A 68 -31.86 -29.60 16.05
CA THR A 68 -32.56 -30.34 17.09
C THR A 68 -32.59 -31.82 16.76
N ASN A 69 -32.13 -32.65 17.71
CA ASN A 69 -32.22 -34.11 17.63
C ASN A 69 -33.05 -34.60 18.83
N GLY A 70 -34.34 -34.89 18.62
CA GLY A 70 -35.28 -35.17 19.72
C GLY A 70 -35.50 -33.93 20.58
N ASP A 71 -35.28 -34.04 21.90
CA ASP A 71 -35.46 -32.91 22.84
C ASP A 71 -34.18 -32.07 23.04
N PHE A 72 -33.07 -32.43 22.40
CA PHE A 72 -31.78 -31.76 22.59
C PHE A 72 -31.34 -30.98 21.36
N ILE A 73 -30.94 -29.72 21.57
CA ILE A 73 -30.38 -28.86 20.53
C ILE A 73 -28.87 -29.05 20.48
N ASN A 74 -28.36 -29.50 19.34
CA ASN A 74 -26.92 -29.51 19.09
C ASN A 74 -26.41 -28.08 18.86
N LEU A 75 -25.90 -27.46 19.93
CA LEU A 75 -25.44 -26.07 19.93
C LEU A 75 -24.29 -25.81 18.94
N GLU A 76 -23.37 -26.76 18.79
CA GLU A 76 -22.26 -26.65 17.83
C GLU A 76 -22.79 -26.60 16.39
N LYS A 77 -23.71 -27.51 16.05
CA LYS A 77 -24.37 -27.53 14.73
C LYS A 77 -25.17 -26.25 14.49
N TYR A 78 -25.94 -25.79 15.48
CA TYR A 78 -26.70 -24.54 15.39
C TYR A 78 -25.78 -23.33 15.12
N THR A 79 -24.76 -23.14 15.96
CA THR A 79 -23.83 -22.01 15.85
C THR A 79 -23.03 -22.04 14.55
N SER A 80 -22.57 -23.22 14.12
CA SER A 80 -21.84 -23.40 12.86
C SER A 80 -22.72 -23.07 11.64
N THR A 81 -23.97 -23.52 11.65
CA THR A 81 -24.90 -23.30 10.52
C THR A 81 -25.31 -21.83 10.42
N VAL A 82 -25.66 -21.20 11.56
CA VAL A 82 -25.98 -19.76 11.62
C VAL A 82 -24.78 -18.91 11.18
N THR A 83 -23.58 -19.21 11.68
CA THR A 83 -22.36 -18.46 11.31
C THR A 83 -22.03 -18.63 9.83
N SER A 84 -22.20 -19.84 9.29
CA SER A 84 -22.00 -20.10 7.87
C SER A 84 -23.00 -19.34 7.00
N TYR A 85 -24.28 -19.30 7.40
CA TYR A 85 -25.30 -18.55 6.69
C TYR A 85 -25.04 -17.04 6.70
N ILE A 86 -24.69 -16.47 7.86
CA ILE A 86 -24.30 -15.05 7.98
C ILE A 86 -23.09 -14.77 7.08
N GLY A 87 -22.08 -15.64 7.10
CA GLY A 87 -20.92 -15.54 6.22
C GLY A 87 -21.31 -15.51 4.73
N LYS A 88 -22.23 -16.38 4.33
CA LYS A 88 -22.78 -16.41 2.96
C LYS A 88 -23.53 -15.13 2.61
N CYS A 89 -24.34 -14.59 3.51
CA CYS A 89 -25.03 -13.32 3.30
C CYS A 89 -24.06 -12.15 3.14
N ILE A 90 -23.00 -12.11 3.95
CA ILE A 90 -21.92 -11.12 3.84
C ILE A 90 -21.21 -11.26 2.48
N ASP A 91 -20.95 -12.48 2.05
CA ASP A 91 -20.29 -12.76 0.78
C ASP A 91 -21.15 -12.34 -0.42
N ASP A 92 -22.47 -12.53 -0.35
CA ASP A 92 -23.42 -12.12 -1.40
C ASP A 92 -23.53 -10.60 -1.55
N VAL A 93 -23.45 -9.84 -0.44
CA VAL A 93 -23.58 -8.36 -0.47
C VAL A 93 -22.24 -7.64 -0.67
N THR A 94 -21.12 -8.34 -0.51
CA THR A 94 -19.79 -7.75 -0.69
C THR A 94 -19.26 -7.97 -2.11
N ILE A 95 -18.47 -7.01 -2.60
CA ILE A 95 -17.83 -7.13 -3.92
C ILE A 95 -16.32 -7.11 -3.80
N SER A 96 -15.66 -7.95 -4.59
CA SER A 96 -14.20 -7.98 -4.72
C SER A 96 -13.74 -6.82 -5.60
N LYS A 97 -12.92 -5.93 -5.04
CA LYS A 97 -12.28 -4.83 -5.77
C LYS A 97 -10.77 -5.04 -5.83
N THR A 98 -10.22 -4.95 -7.03
CA THR A 98 -8.78 -5.00 -7.26
C THR A 98 -8.15 -3.64 -6.99
N ILE A 99 -7.29 -3.56 -5.98
CA ILE A 99 -6.51 -2.37 -5.66
C ILE A 99 -5.08 -2.56 -6.14
N THR A 100 -4.63 -1.65 -7.00
CA THR A 100 -3.24 -1.62 -7.45
C THR A 100 -2.39 -0.81 -6.47
N THR A 101 -1.52 -1.49 -5.71
CA THR A 101 -0.55 -0.86 -4.82
C THR A 101 0.77 -0.68 -5.56
N ARG A 102 1.18 0.57 -5.75
CA ARG A 102 2.47 0.91 -6.37
C ARG A 102 3.52 1.01 -5.26
N LEU A 103 4.67 0.37 -5.44
CA LEU A 103 5.77 0.36 -4.46
C LEU A 103 6.33 1.76 -4.14
N ASN A 104 6.08 2.75 -5.00
CA ASN A 104 6.47 4.15 -4.79
C ASN A 104 5.24 5.06 -4.66
N GLN A 105 4.22 4.64 -3.89
CA GLN A 105 3.16 5.56 -3.49
C GLN A 105 3.78 6.70 -2.68
N LYS A 106 3.75 7.90 -3.24
CA LYS A 106 4.34 9.06 -2.57
C LYS A 106 3.63 9.27 -1.22
N PRO A 107 4.36 9.51 -0.13
CA PRO A 107 3.78 9.53 1.22
C PRO A 107 2.78 10.67 1.45
N TRP A 108 2.80 11.70 0.59
CA TRP A 108 1.81 12.78 0.58
C TRP A 108 0.53 12.45 -0.24
N MET A 109 0.41 11.25 -0.83
CA MET A 109 -0.78 10.80 -1.57
C MET A 109 -1.91 10.32 -0.63
N THR A 110 -2.46 11.26 0.13
CA THR A 110 -3.54 11.03 1.10
C THR A 110 -4.90 10.80 0.44
N ALA A 111 -5.89 10.33 1.21
CA ALA A 111 -7.28 10.15 0.74
C ALA A 111 -7.88 11.45 0.17
N LYS A 112 -7.62 12.60 0.84
CA LYS A 112 -8.02 13.95 0.38
C LYS A 112 -7.45 14.27 -1.01
N VAL A 113 -6.17 14.00 -1.25
CA VAL A 113 -5.53 14.24 -2.56
C VAL A 113 -6.12 13.32 -3.63
N ARG A 114 -6.41 12.05 -3.30
CA ARG A 114 -7.07 11.11 -4.23
C ARG A 114 -8.49 11.54 -4.59
N ALA A 115 -9.26 12.05 -3.62
CA ALA A 115 -10.59 12.59 -3.87
C ALA A 115 -10.55 13.80 -4.82
N LEU A 116 -9.62 14.73 -4.59
CA LEU A 116 -9.44 15.90 -5.47
C LEU A 116 -8.96 15.54 -6.88
N LEU A 117 -8.15 14.49 -7.03
CA LEU A 117 -7.80 13.94 -8.33
C LEU A 117 -9.06 13.43 -9.06
N LYS A 118 -9.92 12.67 -8.39
CA LYS A 118 -11.20 12.21 -8.96
C LYS A 118 -12.09 13.39 -9.38
N THR A 119 -12.26 14.40 -8.52
CA THR A 119 -13.05 15.60 -8.86
C THR A 119 -12.51 16.33 -10.09
N ARG A 120 -11.18 16.49 -10.19
CA ARG A 120 -10.52 17.07 -11.37
C ARG A 120 -10.79 16.24 -12.62
N ASP A 121 -10.65 14.91 -12.53
CA ASP A 121 -10.83 14.01 -13.66
C ASP A 121 -12.29 13.99 -14.12
N SER A 122 -13.25 14.02 -13.21
CA SER A 122 -14.67 14.19 -13.51
C SER A 122 -14.95 15.52 -14.23
N ALA A 123 -14.42 16.65 -13.72
CA ALA A 123 -14.58 17.95 -14.37
C ALA A 123 -13.94 18.00 -15.77
N PHE A 124 -12.80 17.33 -15.95
CA PHE A 124 -12.17 17.19 -17.26
C PHE A 124 -13.04 16.38 -18.23
N ARG A 125 -13.58 15.25 -17.78
CA ARG A 125 -14.48 14.40 -18.59
C ARG A 125 -15.79 15.10 -18.95
N ALA A 126 -16.30 15.95 -18.06
CA ALA A 126 -17.50 16.75 -18.29
C ALA A 126 -17.28 17.97 -19.21
N GLY A 127 -16.02 18.31 -19.55
CA GLY A 127 -15.71 19.47 -20.40
C GLY A 127 -15.87 20.84 -19.72
N ASP A 128 -16.21 20.89 -18.42
CA ASP A 128 -16.39 22.14 -17.67
C ASP A 128 -15.03 22.77 -17.34
N LYS A 129 -14.69 23.82 -18.11
CA LYS A 129 -13.44 24.57 -17.96
C LYS A 129 -13.34 25.29 -16.62
N THR A 130 -14.45 25.76 -16.06
CA THR A 130 -14.47 26.56 -14.81
C THR A 130 -14.28 25.66 -13.59
N ALA A 131 -15.02 24.55 -13.53
CA ALA A 131 -14.85 23.52 -12.51
C ALA A 131 -13.46 22.90 -12.60
N LEU A 132 -12.92 22.68 -13.82
CA LEU A 132 -11.58 22.15 -14.00
C LEU A 132 -10.49 23.08 -13.44
N LYS A 133 -10.57 24.40 -13.69
CA LYS A 133 -9.65 25.40 -13.12
C LYS A 133 -9.70 25.37 -11.59
N THR A 134 -10.90 25.37 -11.02
CA THR A 134 -11.13 25.33 -9.57
C THR A 134 -10.59 24.04 -8.94
N ALA A 135 -10.87 22.89 -9.55
CA ALA A 135 -10.39 21.59 -9.09
C ALA A 135 -8.86 21.50 -9.15
N ARG A 136 -8.22 22.04 -10.20
CA ARG A 136 -6.75 22.14 -10.31
C ARG A 136 -6.16 22.99 -9.19
N ALA A 137 -6.72 24.18 -8.92
CA ALA A 137 -6.24 25.04 -7.84
C ALA A 137 -6.37 24.37 -6.46
N LYS A 138 -7.52 23.76 -6.17
CA LYS A 138 -7.76 23.00 -4.93
C LYS A 138 -6.78 21.82 -4.79
N LEU A 139 -6.56 21.05 -5.86
CA LEU A 139 -5.60 19.94 -5.89
C LEU A 139 -4.17 20.41 -5.60
N SER A 140 -3.71 21.46 -6.29
CA SER A 140 -2.36 22.01 -6.08
C SER A 140 -2.15 22.50 -4.65
N ARG A 141 -3.15 23.16 -4.04
CA ARG A 141 -3.12 23.54 -2.63
C ARG A 141 -3.03 22.32 -1.71
N ALA A 142 -3.89 21.32 -1.91
CA ALA A 142 -3.89 20.11 -1.09
C ALA A 142 -2.59 19.30 -1.18
N ILE A 143 -1.96 19.24 -2.37
CA ILE A 143 -0.64 18.60 -2.53
C ILE A 143 0.44 19.36 -1.75
N ARG A 144 0.44 20.70 -1.80
CA ARG A 144 1.38 21.52 -1.02
C ARG A 144 1.20 21.32 0.49
N GLU A 145 -0.04 21.33 0.96
CA GLU A 145 -0.38 21.04 2.36
C GLU A 145 0.08 19.64 2.78
N ALA A 146 -0.24 18.61 1.99
CA ALA A 146 0.12 17.23 2.28
C ALA A 146 1.64 17.01 2.31
N LYS A 147 2.37 17.61 1.36
CA LYS A 147 3.84 17.59 1.35
C LYS A 147 4.42 18.27 2.59
N ARG A 148 3.88 19.44 2.97
CA ARG A 148 4.32 20.18 4.16
C ARG A 148 4.05 19.39 5.44
N ALA A 149 2.87 18.82 5.58
CA ALA A 149 2.49 18.00 6.74
C ALA A 149 3.40 16.76 6.85
N HIS A 150 3.65 16.08 5.73
CA HIS A 150 4.58 14.95 5.71
C HIS A 150 6.00 15.38 6.09
N GLY A 151 6.50 16.49 5.52
CA GLY A 151 7.82 17.04 5.86
C GLY A 151 7.95 17.38 7.34
N LYS A 152 6.94 18.04 7.94
CA LYS A 152 6.90 18.33 9.37
C LYS A 152 6.95 17.06 10.21
N ARG A 153 6.20 16.02 9.83
CA ARG A 153 6.20 14.73 10.51
C ARG A 153 7.58 14.08 10.46
N ILE A 154 8.22 14.05 9.29
CA ILE A 154 9.58 13.52 9.15
C ILE A 154 10.57 14.31 10.00
N HIS A 155 10.51 15.63 9.93
CA HIS A 155 11.38 16.50 10.72
C HIS A 155 11.21 16.28 12.24
N GLY A 156 9.98 16.05 12.71
CA GLY A 156 9.70 15.72 14.11
C GLY A 156 10.42 14.47 14.64
N HIS A 157 10.77 13.51 13.78
CA HIS A 157 11.56 12.34 14.19
C HIS A 157 13.04 12.68 14.51
N PHE A 158 13.52 13.85 14.11
CA PHE A 158 14.92 14.28 14.26
C PHE A 158 15.08 15.50 15.17
N GLN A 159 14.04 15.91 15.90
CA GLN A 159 14.10 17.06 16.79
C GLN A 159 14.80 16.73 18.12
N ASP A 160 14.59 15.52 18.64
CA ASP A 160 15.17 15.07 19.90
C ASP A 160 16.38 14.16 19.63
N SER A 161 17.59 14.66 19.88
CA SER A 161 18.84 13.91 19.65
C SER A 161 19.04 12.73 20.61
N GLY A 162 18.31 12.68 21.72
CA GLY A 162 18.39 11.62 22.73
C GLY A 162 17.60 10.36 22.42
N ASP A 163 16.63 10.40 21.48
CA ASP A 163 15.80 9.25 21.13
C ASP A 163 16.23 8.62 19.79
N THR A 164 17.22 7.75 19.87
CA THR A 164 17.74 6.99 18.71
C THR A 164 16.68 6.10 18.06
N ARG A 165 15.68 5.64 18.83
CA ARG A 165 14.57 4.82 18.31
C ARG A 165 13.67 5.65 17.41
N ARG A 166 13.30 6.85 17.82
CA ARG A 166 12.53 7.80 17.00
C ARG A 166 13.27 8.23 15.76
N MET A 167 14.57 8.48 15.87
CA MET A 167 15.42 8.77 14.70
C MET A 167 15.38 7.63 13.69
N TRP A 168 15.52 6.38 14.15
CA TRP A 168 15.42 5.20 13.29
C TRP A 168 14.04 5.05 12.64
N GLN A 169 12.96 5.35 13.35
CA GLN A 169 11.62 5.41 12.74
C GLN A 169 11.54 6.47 11.62
N GLY A 170 12.21 7.61 11.79
CA GLY A 170 12.32 8.65 10.76
C GLY A 170 13.06 8.14 9.51
N ILE A 171 14.21 7.49 9.69
CA ILE A 171 14.99 6.89 8.58
C ILE A 171 14.15 5.81 7.88
N GLN A 172 13.46 4.98 8.63
CA GLN A 172 12.58 3.94 8.11
C GLN A 172 11.44 4.54 7.26
N ALA A 173 10.82 5.63 7.73
CA ALA A 173 9.74 6.32 7.03
C ALA A 173 10.20 6.99 5.72
N ILE A 174 11.46 7.41 5.62
CA ILE A 174 12.05 7.99 4.40
C ILE A 174 12.40 6.91 3.39
N THR A 175 13.00 5.83 3.86
CA THR A 175 13.51 4.74 3.01
C THR A 175 12.41 3.76 2.57
N ASN A 176 11.23 3.82 3.20
CA ASN A 176 10.20 2.79 3.11
C ASN A 176 10.75 1.39 3.41
N TYR A 177 11.80 1.32 4.23
CA TYR A 177 12.37 0.05 4.65
C TYR A 177 11.34 -0.65 5.53
N LYS A 178 10.76 -1.73 5.02
CA LYS A 178 10.00 -2.63 5.87
C LYS A 178 11.03 -3.49 6.57
N THR A 179 11.06 -3.45 7.90
CA THR A 179 11.78 -4.46 8.68
C THR A 179 11.13 -5.79 8.32
N THR A 180 11.73 -6.51 7.39
CA THR A 180 11.41 -7.91 7.19
C THR A 180 11.74 -8.55 8.53
N SER A 181 10.73 -9.05 9.24
CA SER A 181 11.01 -9.96 10.35
C SER A 181 11.88 -11.05 9.75
N PRO A 182 13.13 -11.22 10.20
CA PRO A 182 13.93 -12.30 9.68
C PRO A 182 13.24 -13.57 10.17
N ALA A 183 12.53 -14.27 9.28
CA ALA A 183 12.60 -15.72 9.31
C ALA A 183 14.00 -16.05 8.76
N CYS A 184 15.01 -15.70 9.53
CA CYS A 184 16.38 -16.09 9.25
C CYS A 184 16.60 -17.28 10.16
N ASP A 185 16.78 -18.44 9.55
CA ASP A 185 17.66 -19.45 10.11
C ASP A 185 19.05 -18.79 10.20
N CYS A 186 19.26 -18.00 11.26
CA CYS A 186 20.57 -17.48 11.55
C CYS A 186 21.38 -18.65 12.07
N ASP A 187 22.18 -19.24 11.19
CA ASP A 187 23.26 -20.13 11.58
C ASP A 187 24.07 -19.42 12.69
N THR A 188 24.05 -20.00 13.89
CA THR A 188 24.64 -19.41 15.10
C THR A 188 26.13 -19.12 14.97
N SER A 189 26.78 -19.68 13.95
CA SER A 189 28.20 -19.50 13.62
C SER A 189 28.51 -18.24 12.78
N LEU A 190 27.50 -17.58 12.20
CA LEU A 190 27.71 -16.42 11.32
C LEU A 190 28.47 -15.25 11.98
N PRO A 191 28.21 -14.89 13.26
CA PRO A 191 28.98 -13.84 13.93
C PRO A 191 30.47 -14.16 14.03
N ASP A 192 30.82 -15.42 14.32
CA ASP A 192 32.21 -15.86 14.47
C ASP A 192 32.95 -15.80 13.12
N VAL A 193 32.30 -16.25 12.04
CA VAL A 193 32.86 -16.18 10.68
C VAL A 193 33.11 -14.74 10.23
N LEU A 194 32.20 -13.82 10.57
CA LEU A 194 32.38 -12.40 10.26
C LEU A 194 33.52 -11.80 11.07
N ASN A 195 33.64 -12.17 12.34
CA ASN A 195 34.73 -11.69 13.19
C ASN A 195 36.08 -12.12 12.62
N ASP A 196 36.25 -13.40 12.28
CA ASP A 196 37.45 -13.93 11.61
C ASP A 196 37.77 -13.22 10.27
N PHE A 197 36.74 -12.91 9.48
CA PHE A 197 36.92 -12.22 8.20
C PHE A 197 37.43 -10.78 8.37
N TYR A 198 37.03 -10.08 9.43
CA TYR A 198 37.43 -8.70 9.66
C TYR A 198 38.72 -8.57 10.49
N THR A 199 39.05 -9.56 11.32
CA THR A 199 40.29 -9.58 12.10
C THR A 199 41.52 -10.02 11.29
N ARG A 200 41.35 -10.68 10.14
CA ARG A 200 42.47 -11.14 9.28
C ARG A 200 43.32 -10.03 8.63
N PHE A 201 42.94 -8.77 8.81
CA PHE A 201 43.67 -7.60 8.29
C PHE A 201 44.47 -6.86 9.38
N GLU A 202 44.49 -7.38 10.61
CA GLU A 202 45.49 -7.08 11.64
C GLU A 202 46.63 -8.10 11.58
#